data_AF-A0A9D9MJ98-F1
#
_entry.id   AF-A0A9D9MJ98-F1
#
_cell.length_a   1.000
_cell.length_b   1.000
_cell.length_c   1.000
_cell.angle_alpha   90.00
_cell.angle_beta   90.00
_cell.angle_gamma   90.00
#
_symmetry.space_group_name_H-M   'P 1'
#
loop_
_entity.id
_entity.type
_entity.pdbx_description
1 polymer ?
#
loop_
_entity_poly.entity_id
_entity_poly.type
_entity_poly.pdbx_seq_one_letter_code
_entity_poly.pdbx_strand_id
1 'polypeptide(L)'
;MSSTIDAVLTDFATPSAAQAEETPTRRLSSDLLVYALIAALVGGAWLFSRAELFKAGDDIGYWLGVAGGVMLLTLFSYPLRKYVRGMHRLGKVKWWFLLHIVFGIGGPVLILIHSTFRVGSLNAGVALYSMLIVAGSGVIGRFLYMRVNRGLSGEKTSLKQLEVRAGLAQSEARSKLHFAPEVEARLLKFAEDELHAKPGWLTHLRRITVLPLQQRLVYRQCDEALTVPLRAMAKGRGWSRSQYIGRKRVARRFIESYLGSVVRVAQFSAFERMFALWHVAHVPFVYLLLISAIVHVIAVHAY
;
A
#
# COMPACT_ATOMS: atom_id res chain seq x y z
N MET A 1 30.51 32.21 10.19
CA MET A 1 29.39 31.34 10.65
C MET A 1 28.00 31.71 10.11
N SER A 2 27.82 32.89 9.49
CA SER A 2 26.51 33.33 8.96
C SER A 2 25.99 32.50 7.76
N SER A 3 26.90 32.01 6.90
CA SER A 3 26.56 31.31 5.65
C SER A 3 26.05 29.88 5.85
N THR A 4 26.47 29.16 6.89
CA THR A 4 26.22 27.72 7.01
C THR A 4 24.76 27.40 7.31
N ILE A 5 24.07 28.20 8.14
CA ILE A 5 22.67 27.95 8.58
C ILE A 5 21.64 28.43 7.55
N ASP A 6 21.91 29.56 6.89
CA ASP A 6 21.07 29.96 5.76
C ASP A 6 21.25 28.98 4.60
N ALA A 7 22.48 28.50 4.35
CA ALA A 7 22.75 27.37 3.45
C ALA A 7 21.99 26.11 3.88
N VAL A 8 21.95 25.77 5.18
CA VAL A 8 21.19 24.64 5.73
C VAL A 8 19.70 24.73 5.37
N LEU A 9 19.08 25.90 5.57
CA LEU A 9 17.64 26.06 5.34
C LEU A 9 17.29 26.20 3.85
N THR A 10 18.16 26.80 3.03
CA THR A 10 18.01 26.72 1.56
C THR A 10 18.21 25.29 1.07
N ASP A 11 19.16 24.57 1.65
CA ASP A 11 19.43 23.16 1.36
C ASP A 11 18.49 22.22 2.13
N PHE A 12 17.40 22.69 2.73
CA PHE A 12 16.25 21.85 3.07
C PHE A 12 15.04 22.22 2.19
N ALA A 13 15.11 23.37 1.50
CA ALA A 13 14.06 23.86 0.61
C ALA A 13 14.07 23.18 -0.76
N THR A 14 15.21 22.65 -1.22
CA THR A 14 15.30 21.87 -2.47
C THR A 14 14.62 20.51 -2.26
N PRO A 15 13.47 20.22 -2.91
CA PRO A 15 12.85 18.91 -2.83
C PRO A 15 13.79 17.85 -3.44
N SER A 16 13.86 16.67 -2.83
CA SER A 16 14.50 15.52 -3.48
C SER A 16 13.71 15.17 -4.74
N ALA A 17 14.37 14.69 -5.81
CA ALA A 17 13.70 14.26 -7.05
C ALA A 17 12.58 13.24 -6.77
N ALA A 18 12.74 12.39 -5.74
CA ALA A 18 11.72 11.45 -5.30
C ALA A 18 10.47 12.10 -4.65
N GLN A 19 10.58 13.33 -4.14
CA GLN A 19 9.47 14.09 -3.53
C GLN A 19 8.66 14.87 -4.56
N ALA A 20 9.25 15.19 -5.72
CA ALA A 20 8.58 15.93 -6.79
C ALA A 20 7.56 15.07 -7.56
N GLU A 21 7.78 13.76 -7.63
CA GLU A 21 6.95 12.85 -8.45
C GLU A 21 5.68 12.32 -7.76
N GLU A 22 5.57 12.40 -6.43
CA GLU A 22 4.46 11.77 -5.71
C GLU A 22 3.80 12.66 -4.64
N THR A 23 2.67 13.29 -4.98
CA THR A 23 1.81 13.91 -3.96
C THR A 23 0.98 12.82 -3.26
N PRO A 24 1.06 12.67 -1.92
CA PRO A 24 0.38 11.59 -1.19
C PRO A 24 -1.15 11.61 -1.34
N THR A 25 -1.75 12.78 -1.59
CA THR A 25 -3.18 12.97 -1.85
C THR A 25 -3.67 12.30 -3.13
N ARG A 26 -2.84 12.24 -4.18
CA ARG A 26 -3.18 11.65 -5.49
C ARG A 26 -3.29 10.12 -5.44
N ARG A 27 -2.67 9.48 -4.44
CA ARG A 27 -2.65 8.01 -4.30
C ARG A 27 -3.77 7.47 -3.43
N LEU A 28 -4.02 8.13 -2.30
CA LEU A 28 -5.15 7.78 -1.42
C LEU A 28 -6.49 7.89 -2.17
N SER A 29 -6.64 8.92 -3.00
CA SER A 29 -7.81 9.07 -3.88
C SER A 29 -7.93 7.93 -4.89
N SER A 30 -6.83 7.48 -5.50
CA SER A 30 -6.87 6.38 -6.46
C SER A 30 -7.29 5.04 -5.84
N ASP A 31 -6.83 4.70 -4.64
CA ASP A 31 -7.20 3.43 -3.99
C ASP A 31 -8.65 3.45 -3.51
N LEU A 32 -9.11 4.58 -2.95
CA LEU A 32 -10.51 4.76 -2.56
C LEU A 32 -11.46 4.64 -3.76
N LEU A 33 -11.07 5.18 -4.92
CA LEU A 33 -11.84 5.04 -6.16
C LEU A 33 -11.98 3.58 -6.60
N VAL A 34 -10.90 2.79 -6.50
CA VAL A 34 -10.96 1.35 -6.84
C VAL A 34 -11.92 0.60 -5.90
N TYR A 35 -11.87 0.87 -4.60
CA TYR A 35 -12.79 0.22 -3.65
C TYR A 35 -14.24 0.67 -3.83
N ALA A 36 -14.46 1.96 -4.10
CA ALA A 36 -15.79 2.48 -4.43
C ALA A 36 -16.35 1.84 -5.71
N LEU A 37 -15.51 1.66 -6.73
CA LEU A 37 -15.91 0.98 -7.97
C LEU A 37 -16.28 -0.49 -7.71
N ILE A 38 -15.48 -1.24 -6.94
CA ILE A 38 -15.81 -2.63 -6.60
C ILE A 38 -17.15 -2.70 -5.83
N ALA A 39 -17.35 -1.82 -4.85
CA ALA A 39 -18.59 -1.77 -4.09
C ALA A 39 -19.81 -1.42 -4.99
N ALA A 40 -19.64 -0.49 -5.92
CA ALA A 40 -20.67 -0.12 -6.89
C ALA A 40 -20.99 -1.28 -7.84
N LEU A 41 -19.99 -2.02 -8.33
CA LEU A 41 -20.20 -3.19 -9.19
C LEU A 41 -20.94 -4.32 -8.47
N VAL A 42 -20.53 -4.63 -7.23
CA VAL A 42 -21.21 -5.66 -6.43
C VAL A 42 -22.63 -5.23 -6.06
N GLY A 43 -22.81 -3.97 -5.65
CA GLY A 43 -24.13 -3.41 -5.35
C GLY A 43 -25.04 -3.37 -6.58
N GLY A 44 -24.50 -2.98 -7.74
CA GLY A 44 -25.20 -3.01 -9.02
C GLY A 44 -25.59 -4.43 -9.44
N ALA A 45 -24.70 -5.40 -9.30
CA ALA A 45 -24.99 -6.82 -9.54
C ALA A 45 -26.11 -7.33 -8.62
N TRP A 46 -26.09 -6.94 -7.35
CA TRP A 46 -27.14 -7.30 -6.39
C TRP A 46 -28.49 -6.67 -6.75
N LEU A 47 -28.53 -5.38 -7.10
CA LEU A 47 -29.74 -4.71 -7.57
C LEU A 47 -30.29 -5.36 -8.85
N PHE A 48 -29.40 -5.68 -9.80
CA PHE A 48 -29.77 -6.36 -11.04
C PHE A 48 -30.36 -7.75 -10.77
N SER A 49 -29.79 -8.52 -9.82
CA SER A 49 -30.34 -9.82 -9.42
C SER A 49 -31.71 -9.72 -8.74
N ARG A 50 -32.02 -8.59 -8.09
CA ARG A 50 -33.33 -8.33 -7.48
C ARG A 50 -34.40 -7.89 -8.47
N ALA A 51 -34.01 -7.45 -9.66
CA ALA A 51 -34.97 -7.05 -10.70
C ALA A 51 -35.70 -8.25 -11.34
N GLU A 52 -35.41 -9.49 -10.91
CA GLU A 52 -36.03 -10.75 -11.38
C GLU A 52 -36.07 -10.89 -12.91
N LEU A 53 -35.11 -10.30 -13.62
CA LEU A 53 -35.07 -10.25 -15.08
C LEU A 53 -34.76 -11.62 -15.73
N PHE A 54 -34.23 -12.57 -14.96
CA PHE A 54 -33.95 -13.96 -15.36
C PHE A 54 -33.79 -14.84 -14.11
N LYS A 55 -33.97 -16.15 -14.24
CA LYS A 55 -33.78 -17.15 -13.17
C LYS A 55 -32.44 -17.88 -13.33
N ALA A 56 -31.94 -18.40 -12.22
CA ALA A 56 -30.79 -19.32 -12.23
C ALA A 56 -31.15 -20.57 -13.04
N GLY A 57 -30.56 -20.73 -14.23
CA GLY A 57 -30.86 -21.81 -15.18
C GLY A 57 -31.34 -21.35 -16.57
N ASP A 58 -31.68 -20.07 -16.73
CA ASP A 58 -31.99 -19.51 -18.05
C ASP A 58 -30.72 -19.40 -18.92
N ASP A 59 -30.87 -19.37 -20.25
CA ASP A 59 -29.75 -19.26 -21.21
C ASP A 59 -28.80 -18.10 -20.87
N ILE A 60 -29.35 -16.97 -20.41
CA ILE A 60 -28.58 -15.80 -19.96
C ILE A 60 -27.71 -16.17 -18.75
N GLY A 61 -28.28 -16.85 -17.77
CA GLY A 61 -27.56 -17.35 -16.60
C GLY A 61 -26.42 -18.27 -17.03
N TYR A 62 -26.67 -19.24 -17.91
CA TYR A 62 -25.65 -20.16 -18.42
C TYR A 62 -24.44 -19.43 -19.01
N TRP A 63 -24.66 -18.50 -19.95
CA TRP A 63 -23.58 -17.76 -20.61
C TRP A 63 -22.82 -16.84 -19.66
N LEU A 64 -23.48 -16.27 -18.65
CA LEU A 64 -22.80 -15.51 -17.59
C LEU A 64 -21.88 -16.40 -16.75
N GLY A 65 -22.32 -17.63 -16.44
CA GLY A 65 -21.51 -18.62 -15.74
C GLY A 65 -20.28 -19.04 -16.56
N VAL A 66 -20.47 -19.32 -17.84
CA VAL A 66 -19.37 -19.64 -18.78
C VAL A 66 -18.38 -18.48 -18.88
N ALA A 67 -18.87 -17.25 -19.13
CA ALA A 67 -18.01 -16.08 -19.23
C ALA A 67 -17.23 -15.82 -17.94
N GLY A 68 -17.89 -15.87 -16.78
CA GLY A 68 -17.25 -15.73 -15.48
C GLY A 68 -16.21 -16.83 -15.20
N GLY A 69 -16.53 -18.09 -15.53
CA GLY A 69 -15.61 -19.22 -15.42
C GLY A 69 -14.37 -19.07 -16.29
N VAL A 70 -14.53 -18.67 -17.56
CA VAL A 70 -13.42 -18.39 -18.49
C VAL A 70 -12.53 -17.26 -17.96
N MET A 71 -13.13 -16.19 -17.41
CA MET A 71 -12.36 -15.11 -16.79
C MET A 71 -11.53 -15.61 -15.60
N LEU A 72 -12.13 -16.41 -14.70
CA LEU A 72 -11.42 -17.01 -13.57
C LEU A 72 -10.31 -17.96 -14.01
N LEU A 73 -10.56 -18.82 -15.00
CA LEU A 73 -9.54 -19.72 -15.56
C LEU A 73 -8.37 -18.94 -16.17
N THR A 74 -8.65 -17.81 -16.82
CA THR A 74 -7.61 -16.97 -17.40
C THR A 74 -6.71 -16.34 -16.33
N LEU A 75 -7.15 -16.18 -15.07
CA LEU A 75 -6.31 -15.66 -13.98
C LEU A 75 -5.07 -16.53 -13.72
N PHE A 76 -5.17 -17.84 -13.96
CA PHE A 76 -4.07 -18.79 -13.80
C PHE A 76 -2.95 -18.58 -14.82
N SER A 77 -3.21 -17.87 -15.92
CA SER A 77 -2.17 -17.49 -16.88
C SER A 77 -1.08 -16.62 -16.24
N TYR A 78 -1.43 -15.78 -15.25
CA TYR A 78 -0.45 -14.91 -14.57
C TYR A 78 0.59 -15.69 -13.75
N PRO A 79 0.21 -16.61 -12.83
CA PRO A 79 1.16 -17.51 -12.19
C PRO A 79 1.86 -18.44 -13.19
N LEU A 80 1.13 -19.01 -14.15
CA LEU A 80 1.65 -19.97 -15.13
C LEU A 80 2.79 -19.36 -15.97
N ARG A 81 2.73 -18.06 -16.25
CA ARG A 81 3.80 -17.33 -16.94
C ARG A 81 5.14 -17.47 -16.23
N LYS A 82 5.17 -17.60 -14.91
CA LYS A 82 6.41 -17.73 -14.13
C LYS A 82 7.10 -19.08 -14.42
N TYR A 83 6.32 -20.11 -14.70
CA TYR A 83 6.80 -21.49 -14.89
C TYR A 83 7.01 -21.85 -16.37
N VAL A 84 6.25 -21.23 -17.29
CA VAL A 84 6.34 -21.52 -18.73
C VAL A 84 7.29 -20.55 -19.42
N ARG A 85 8.49 -21.03 -19.81
CA ARG A 85 9.56 -20.23 -20.45
C ARG A 85 9.10 -19.45 -21.71
N GLY A 86 8.17 -20.00 -22.49
CA GLY A 86 7.62 -19.33 -23.68
C GLY A 86 6.78 -18.08 -23.38
N MET A 87 6.06 -18.08 -22.25
CA MET A 87 5.23 -16.94 -21.82
C MET A 87 6.05 -15.77 -21.28
N HIS A 88 7.35 -15.94 -21.02
CA HIS A 88 8.21 -14.86 -20.53
C HIS A 88 8.40 -13.76 -21.59
N ARG A 89 8.23 -14.10 -22.88
CA ARG A 89 8.36 -13.17 -24.02
C ARG A 89 7.05 -12.46 -24.36
N LEU A 90 5.92 -12.88 -23.80
CA LEU A 90 4.62 -12.35 -24.14
C LEU A 90 4.32 -11.08 -23.33
N GLY A 91 4.54 -9.91 -23.94
CA GLY A 91 4.05 -8.63 -23.45
C GLY A 91 4.66 -8.12 -22.13
N LYS A 92 4.27 -6.89 -21.74
CA LYS A 92 4.76 -6.25 -20.50
C LYS A 92 4.01 -6.81 -19.30
N VAL A 93 4.73 -7.07 -18.20
CA VAL A 93 4.17 -7.56 -16.91
C VAL A 93 2.99 -6.72 -16.41
N LYS A 94 3.04 -5.40 -16.65
CA LYS A 94 1.97 -4.46 -16.31
C LYS A 94 0.61 -4.86 -16.88
N TRP A 95 0.56 -5.35 -18.14
CA TRP A 95 -0.69 -5.72 -18.79
C TRP A 95 -1.28 -7.02 -18.22
N TRP A 96 -0.42 -8.00 -17.93
CA TRP A 96 -0.86 -9.22 -17.26
C TRP A 96 -1.40 -8.96 -15.86
N PHE A 97 -0.77 -8.05 -15.12
CA PHE A 97 -1.24 -7.64 -13.81
C PHE A 97 -2.58 -6.91 -13.89
N LEU A 98 -2.74 -6.03 -14.90
CA LEU A 98 -4.03 -5.36 -15.14
C LEU A 98 -5.13 -6.37 -15.47
N LEU A 99 -4.86 -7.30 -16.39
CA LEU A 99 -5.80 -8.36 -16.76
C LEU A 99 -6.20 -9.20 -15.54
N HIS A 100 -5.23 -9.57 -14.70
CA HIS A 100 -5.49 -10.31 -13.47
C HIS A 100 -6.43 -9.55 -12.52
N ILE A 101 -6.26 -8.23 -12.37
CA ILE A 101 -7.16 -7.41 -11.55
C ILE A 101 -8.56 -7.34 -12.18
N VAL A 102 -8.65 -7.02 -13.47
CA VAL A 102 -9.93 -6.84 -14.16
C VAL A 102 -10.73 -8.15 -14.13
N PHE A 103 -10.11 -9.28 -14.42
CA PHE A 103 -10.78 -10.58 -14.41
C PHE A 103 -11.02 -11.10 -12.99
N GLY A 104 -10.16 -10.74 -12.04
CA GLY A 104 -10.31 -11.09 -10.62
C GLY A 104 -11.47 -10.36 -9.94
N ILE A 105 -11.99 -9.30 -10.53
CA ILE A 105 -13.20 -8.58 -10.09
C ILE A 105 -14.39 -8.96 -10.98
N GLY A 106 -14.22 -8.89 -12.30
CA GLY A 106 -15.29 -9.14 -13.26
C GLY A 106 -15.80 -10.60 -13.24
N GLY A 107 -14.91 -11.58 -13.14
CA GLY A 107 -15.29 -13.00 -13.06
C GLY A 107 -16.22 -13.27 -11.87
N PRO A 108 -15.83 -12.87 -10.63
CA PRO A 108 -16.71 -13.00 -9.47
C PRO A 108 -18.03 -12.25 -9.58
N VAL A 109 -18.05 -11.05 -10.18
CA VAL A 109 -19.30 -10.31 -10.41
C VAL A 109 -20.24 -11.08 -11.33
N LEU A 110 -19.74 -11.62 -12.44
CA LEU A 110 -20.56 -12.43 -13.37
C LEU A 110 -21.08 -13.70 -12.69
N ILE A 111 -20.27 -14.37 -11.86
CA ILE A 111 -20.69 -15.58 -11.14
C ILE A 111 -21.74 -15.28 -10.06
N LEU A 112 -21.64 -14.12 -9.38
CA LEU A 112 -22.67 -13.67 -8.44
C LEU A 112 -24.01 -13.43 -9.15
N ILE A 113 -23.98 -12.85 -10.35
CA ILE A 113 -25.18 -12.64 -11.17
C ILE A 113 -25.72 -13.99 -11.68
N HIS A 114 -24.87 -14.86 -12.22
CA HIS A 114 -25.22 -16.22 -12.68
C HIS A 114 -25.95 -17.03 -11.60
N SER A 115 -25.45 -16.99 -10.37
CA SER A 115 -26.04 -17.68 -9.23
C SER A 115 -27.23 -16.94 -8.61
N THR A 116 -27.57 -15.75 -9.09
CA THR A 116 -28.60 -14.86 -8.48
C THR A 116 -28.40 -14.65 -6.98
N PHE A 117 -27.14 -14.68 -6.51
CA PHE A 117 -26.77 -14.64 -5.08
C PHE A 117 -27.37 -15.79 -4.24
N ARG A 118 -27.69 -16.94 -4.86
CA ARG A 118 -28.25 -18.13 -4.20
C ARG A 118 -27.32 -19.32 -4.35
N VAL A 119 -27.35 -20.22 -3.37
CA VAL A 119 -26.56 -21.46 -3.37
C VAL A 119 -27.49 -22.65 -3.63
N GLY A 120 -27.34 -23.29 -4.79
CA GLY A 120 -28.19 -24.41 -5.19
C GLY A 120 -27.73 -25.79 -4.69
N SER A 121 -26.47 -25.93 -4.29
CA SER A 121 -25.89 -27.19 -3.79
C SER A 121 -24.67 -26.95 -2.92
N LEU A 122 -24.24 -27.96 -2.15
CA LEU A 122 -23.03 -27.87 -1.33
C LEU A 122 -21.80 -27.55 -2.18
N ASN A 123 -21.60 -28.24 -3.31
CA ASN A 123 -20.45 -27.98 -4.19
C ASN A 123 -20.49 -26.55 -4.78
N ALA A 124 -21.67 -26.08 -5.21
CA ALA A 124 -21.82 -24.70 -5.70
C ALA A 124 -21.52 -23.68 -4.59
N GLY A 125 -21.91 -23.97 -3.34
CA GLY A 125 -21.59 -23.13 -2.18
C GLY A 125 -20.08 -23.08 -1.93
N VAL A 126 -19.41 -24.22 -1.96
CA VAL A 126 -17.95 -24.30 -1.80
C VAL A 126 -17.24 -23.48 -2.88
N ALA A 127 -17.65 -23.60 -4.14
CA ALA A 127 -17.09 -22.79 -5.24
C ALA A 127 -17.34 -21.29 -5.01
N LEU A 128 -18.57 -20.90 -4.68
CA LEU A 128 -18.96 -19.50 -4.47
C LEU A 128 -18.17 -18.85 -3.32
N TYR A 129 -18.13 -19.48 -2.14
CA TYR A 129 -17.44 -18.90 -0.99
C TYR A 129 -15.93 -18.86 -1.19
N SER A 130 -15.35 -19.86 -1.85
CA SER A 130 -13.92 -19.86 -2.17
C SER A 130 -13.57 -18.75 -3.14
N MET A 131 -14.40 -18.54 -4.17
CA MET A 131 -14.26 -17.42 -5.08
C MET A 131 -14.32 -16.08 -4.34
N LEU A 132 -15.27 -15.89 -3.43
CA LEU A 132 -15.39 -14.66 -2.64
C LEU A 132 -14.16 -14.44 -1.75
N ILE A 133 -13.67 -15.50 -1.09
CA ILE A 133 -12.47 -15.44 -0.27
C ILE A 133 -11.24 -15.10 -1.13
N VAL A 134 -11.07 -15.74 -2.28
CA VAL A 134 -9.94 -15.49 -3.20
C VAL A 134 -10.01 -14.08 -3.77
N ALA A 135 -11.17 -13.63 -4.25
CA ALA A 135 -11.36 -12.28 -4.79
C ALA A 135 -11.12 -11.21 -3.72
N GLY A 136 -11.74 -11.35 -2.55
CA GLY A 136 -11.58 -10.43 -1.42
C GLY A 136 -10.15 -10.40 -0.90
N SER A 137 -9.52 -11.56 -0.72
CA SER A 137 -8.11 -11.63 -0.32
C SER A 137 -7.17 -11.12 -1.42
N GLY A 138 -7.51 -11.25 -2.70
CA GLY A 138 -6.76 -10.68 -3.83
C GLY A 138 -6.70 -9.15 -3.78
N VAL A 139 -7.81 -8.50 -3.38
CA VAL A 139 -7.86 -7.05 -3.13
C VAL A 139 -6.89 -6.64 -2.01
N ILE A 140 -6.87 -7.40 -0.90
CA ILE A 140 -5.89 -7.22 0.19
C ILE A 140 -4.46 -7.44 -0.31
N GLY A 141 -4.25 -8.48 -1.12
CA GLY A 141 -2.97 -8.81 -1.75
C GLY A 141 -2.42 -7.66 -2.60
N ARG A 142 -3.27 -6.98 -3.39
CA ARG A 142 -2.90 -5.77 -4.14
C ARG A 142 -2.39 -4.68 -3.21
N PHE A 143 -3.08 -4.41 -2.11
CA PHE A 143 -2.67 -3.40 -1.13
C PHE A 143 -1.30 -3.74 -0.51
N LEU A 144 -1.10 -5.00 -0.09
CA LEU A 144 0.17 -5.47 0.44
C LEU A 144 1.29 -5.39 -0.61
N TYR A 145 1.02 -5.81 -1.85
CA TYR A 145 1.96 -5.75 -2.96
C TYR A 145 2.45 -4.32 -3.22
N MET A 146 1.56 -3.33 -3.25
CA MET A 146 1.95 -1.92 -3.44
C MET A 146 2.83 -1.39 -2.29
N ARG A 147 2.64 -1.89 -1.06
CA ARG A 147 3.43 -1.49 0.11
C ARG A 147 4.82 -2.13 0.11
N VAL A 148 4.93 -3.41 -0.25
CA VAL A 148 6.20 -4.14 -0.32
C VAL A 148 7.00 -3.73 -1.56
N ASN A 149 6.36 -3.56 -2.71
CA ASN A 149 7.06 -3.27 -3.97
C ASN A 149 7.56 -1.81 -4.08
N ARG A 150 7.38 -0.98 -3.05
CA ARG A 150 8.05 0.33 -2.93
C ARG A 150 9.56 0.23 -2.76
N GLY A 151 10.09 -0.98 -2.57
CA GLY A 151 11.51 -1.27 -2.57
C GLY A 151 12.21 -0.77 -1.31
N LEU A 152 12.55 -1.68 -0.40
CA LEU A 152 13.29 -1.36 0.83
C LEU A 152 14.59 -0.59 0.53
N SER A 153 15.29 -0.98 -0.53
CA SER A 153 16.53 -0.32 -0.95
C SER A 153 16.30 1.14 -1.36
N GLY A 154 15.15 1.47 -1.95
CA GLY A 154 14.77 2.84 -2.28
C GLY A 154 14.51 3.66 -1.02
N GLU A 155 13.72 3.14 -0.09
CA GLU A 155 13.40 3.82 1.17
C GLU A 155 14.63 3.98 2.08
N LYS A 156 15.49 2.95 2.17
CA LYS A 156 16.78 3.04 2.89
C LYS A 156 17.71 4.07 2.28
N THR A 157 17.81 4.11 0.95
CA THR A 157 18.62 5.12 0.24
C THR A 157 18.06 6.52 0.50
N SER A 158 16.73 6.70 0.45
CA SER A 158 16.09 7.97 0.75
C SER A 158 16.35 8.44 2.19
N LEU A 159 16.23 7.53 3.17
CA LEU A 159 16.55 7.82 4.57
C LEU A 159 18.01 8.22 4.74
N LYS A 160 18.94 7.43 4.18
CA LYS A 160 20.38 7.71 4.23
C LYS A 160 20.73 9.05 3.59
N GLN A 161 20.08 9.41 2.48
CA GLN A 161 20.24 10.73 1.87
C GLN A 161 19.78 11.86 2.79
N LEU A 162 18.68 11.68 3.52
CA LEU A 162 18.20 12.67 4.50
C LEU A 162 19.16 12.79 5.70
N GLU A 163 19.70 11.68 6.19
CA GLU A 163 20.69 11.66 7.27
C GLU A 163 21.98 12.38 6.87
N VAL A 164 22.53 12.06 5.69
CA VAL A 164 23.73 12.73 5.15
C VAL A 164 23.45 14.22 4.92
N ARG A 165 22.31 14.57 4.31
CA ARG A 165 21.95 15.97 4.04
C ARG A 165 21.80 16.78 5.32
N ALA A 166 21.31 16.18 6.40
CA ALA A 166 21.16 16.84 7.68
C ALA A 166 22.44 16.80 8.55
N GLY A 167 23.48 16.08 8.12
CA GLY A 167 24.68 15.86 8.93
C GLY A 167 24.43 14.95 10.14
N LEU A 168 23.37 14.14 10.11
CA LEU A 168 23.01 13.18 11.17
C LEU A 168 23.82 11.88 11.05
N ALA A 169 24.39 11.59 9.88
CA ALA A 169 25.13 10.36 9.61
C ALA A 169 26.63 10.42 9.96
N GLN A 170 27.21 11.61 10.17
CA GLN A 170 28.65 11.79 10.39
C GLN A 170 28.91 12.34 11.80
N SER A 171 29.70 11.60 12.59
CA SER A 171 30.09 11.99 13.96
C SER A 171 30.98 13.23 14.00
N GLU A 172 31.61 13.61 12.90
CA GLU A 172 32.60 14.70 12.85
C GLU A 172 32.06 16.02 12.28
N ALA A 173 30.94 15.99 11.54
CA ALA A 173 30.32 17.18 10.98
C ALA A 173 29.25 17.73 11.93
N ARG A 174 29.31 19.02 12.28
CA ARG A 174 28.24 19.66 13.07
C ARG A 174 26.92 19.52 12.32
N SER A 175 26.00 18.78 12.91
CA SER A 175 24.65 18.57 12.38
C SER A 175 23.98 19.90 12.03
N LYS A 176 23.25 19.86 10.91
CA LYS A 176 22.43 21.00 10.48
C LYS A 176 21.34 21.33 11.49
N LEU A 177 21.00 20.38 12.37
CA LEU A 177 20.04 20.55 13.46
C LEU A 177 20.66 20.96 14.80
N HIS A 178 21.97 21.26 14.87
CA HIS A 178 22.60 21.63 16.16
C HIS A 178 21.94 22.86 16.84
N PHE A 179 21.26 23.72 16.07
CA PHE A 179 20.52 24.86 16.61
C PHE A 179 19.26 24.44 17.39
N ALA A 180 18.80 23.20 17.21
CA ALA A 180 17.66 22.57 17.85
C ALA A 180 18.03 21.14 18.34
N PRO A 181 18.92 21.03 19.34
CA PRO A 181 19.47 19.73 19.77
C PRO A 181 18.41 18.76 20.29
N GLU A 182 17.32 19.29 20.87
CA GLU A 182 16.19 18.46 21.30
C GLU A 182 15.46 17.81 20.13
N VAL A 183 15.31 18.52 19.00
CA VAL A 183 14.69 17.97 17.79
C VAL A 183 15.56 16.87 17.21
N GLU A 184 16.86 17.13 17.11
CA GLU A 184 17.86 16.15 16.64
C GLU A 184 17.85 14.87 17.47
N ALA A 185 17.94 14.99 18.80
CA ALA A 185 17.93 13.85 19.70
C ALA A 185 16.64 13.02 19.58
N ARG A 186 15.48 13.68 19.44
CA ARG A 186 14.19 12.98 19.24
C ARG A 186 14.13 12.24 17.91
N LEU A 187 14.64 12.83 16.82
CA LEU A 187 14.67 12.18 15.51
C LEU A 187 15.59 10.96 15.50
N LEU A 188 16.78 11.07 16.10
CA LEU A 188 17.73 9.97 16.20
C LEU A 188 17.20 8.85 17.08
N LYS A 189 16.65 9.18 18.26
CA LYS A 189 16.02 8.19 19.15
C LYS A 189 14.89 7.44 18.46
N PHE A 190 14.00 8.16 17.76
CA PHE A 190 12.91 7.53 17.02
C PHE A 190 13.41 6.60 15.91
N ALA A 191 14.47 6.99 15.19
CA ALA A 191 15.09 6.14 14.18
C ALA A 191 15.73 4.90 14.81
N GLU A 192 16.47 5.05 15.91
CA GLU A 192 17.12 3.95 16.61
C GLU A 192 16.09 2.92 17.12
N ASP A 193 15.08 3.40 17.86
CA ASP A 193 14.00 2.57 18.43
C ASP A 193 13.28 1.76 17.35
N GLU A 194 12.96 2.38 16.21
CA GLU A 194 12.15 1.73 15.18
C GLU A 194 12.96 0.86 14.22
N LEU A 195 14.20 1.23 13.90
CA LEU A 195 15.05 0.48 12.98
C LEU A 195 15.72 -0.73 13.65
N HIS A 196 16.03 -0.66 14.95
CA HIS A 196 16.69 -1.73 15.70
C HIS A 196 15.73 -2.57 16.56
N ALA A 197 14.43 -2.25 16.59
CA ALA A 197 13.46 -3.05 17.33
C ALA A 197 13.50 -4.53 16.91
N LYS A 198 13.59 -5.42 17.92
CA LYS A 198 13.69 -6.87 17.75
C LYS A 198 12.51 -7.39 16.91
N PRO A 199 12.78 -8.30 15.95
CA PRO A 199 11.73 -8.89 15.13
C PRO A 199 10.80 -9.73 16.00
N GLY A 200 9.49 -9.44 15.92
CA GLY A 200 8.45 -10.12 16.69
C GLY A 200 7.06 -9.81 16.12
N TRP A 201 6.08 -10.70 16.30
CA TRP A 201 4.73 -10.51 15.75
C TRP A 201 4.04 -9.27 16.35
N LEU A 202 4.20 -9.06 17.66
CA LEU A 202 3.74 -7.85 18.38
C LEU A 202 4.40 -6.59 17.81
N THR A 203 5.69 -6.66 17.49
CA THR A 203 6.44 -5.55 16.87
C THR A 203 5.88 -5.22 15.49
N HIS A 204 5.57 -6.23 14.66
CA HIS A 204 4.97 -6.00 13.33
C HIS A 204 3.58 -5.37 13.43
N LEU A 205 2.73 -5.85 14.36
CA LEU A 205 1.40 -5.30 14.58
C LEU A 205 1.48 -3.84 15.06
N ARG A 206 2.32 -3.55 16.06
CA ARG A 206 2.59 -2.20 16.56
C ARG A 206 3.06 -1.26 15.43
N ARG A 207 3.95 -1.73 14.55
CA ARG A 207 4.47 -0.95 13.42
C ARG A 207 3.39 -0.57 12.41
N ILE A 208 2.32 -1.33 12.29
CA ILE A 208 1.22 -1.02 11.36
C ILE A 208 0.18 -0.11 12.02
N THR A 209 -0.17 -0.37 13.28
CA THR A 209 -1.30 0.29 13.94
C THR A 209 -0.90 1.48 14.81
N VAL A 210 0.16 1.35 15.61
CA VAL A 210 0.56 2.33 16.63
C VAL A 210 1.61 3.30 16.10
N LEU A 211 2.53 2.82 15.27
CA LEU A 211 3.63 3.64 14.76
C LEU A 211 3.18 4.91 13.99
N PRO A 212 2.12 4.90 13.18
CA PRO A 212 1.61 6.15 12.57
C PRO A 212 1.13 7.18 13.60
N LEU A 213 0.60 6.72 14.74
CA LEU A 213 0.21 7.60 15.85
C LEU A 213 1.45 8.14 16.56
N GLN A 214 2.43 7.28 16.86
CA GLN A 214 3.71 7.68 17.44
C GLN A 214 4.45 8.69 16.56
N GLN A 215 4.47 8.48 15.25
CA GLN A 215 5.01 9.43 14.27
C GLN A 215 4.36 10.82 14.41
N ARG A 216 3.03 10.88 14.53
CA ARG A 216 2.30 12.14 14.70
C ARG A 216 2.60 12.82 16.03
N LEU A 217 2.76 12.04 17.10
CA LEU A 217 3.13 12.55 18.42
C LEU A 217 4.56 13.12 18.41
N VAL A 218 5.52 12.37 17.87
CA VAL A 218 6.92 12.82 17.75
C VAL A 218 7.01 14.05 16.84
N TYR A 219 6.26 14.08 15.74
CA TYR A 219 6.18 15.27 14.88
C TYR A 219 5.70 16.51 15.65
N ARG A 220 4.62 16.39 16.44
CA ARG A 220 4.10 17.49 17.26
C ARG A 220 5.13 17.98 18.27
N GLN A 221 5.79 17.05 18.97
CA GLN A 221 6.83 17.37 19.93
C GLN A 221 8.03 18.07 19.28
N CYS A 222 8.46 17.61 18.10
CA CYS A 222 9.54 18.25 17.35
C CYS A 222 9.13 19.65 16.84
N ASP A 223 7.87 19.86 16.43
CA ASP A 223 7.39 21.17 15.99
C ASP A 223 7.30 22.20 17.14
N GLU A 224 6.87 21.74 18.31
CA GLU A 224 6.87 22.54 19.54
C GLU A 224 8.31 22.90 19.93
N ALA A 225 9.20 21.91 20.01
CA ALA A 225 10.61 22.08 20.35
C ALA A 225 11.38 22.95 19.34
N LEU A 226 10.96 22.98 18.07
CA LEU A 226 11.54 23.83 17.03
C LEU A 226 11.20 25.32 17.23
N THR A 227 10.08 25.64 17.88
CA THR A 227 9.54 27.01 17.91
C THR A 227 10.43 27.97 18.71
N VAL A 228 10.96 27.55 19.85
CA VAL A 228 11.84 28.35 20.72
C VAL A 228 13.18 28.69 20.05
N PRO A 229 13.99 27.72 19.59
CA PRO A 229 15.29 28.01 18.96
C PRO A 229 15.13 28.80 17.66
N LEU A 230 14.09 28.51 16.86
CA LEU A 230 13.85 29.23 15.62
C LEU A 230 13.45 30.70 15.85
N ARG A 231 12.70 30.98 16.93
CA ARG A 231 12.37 32.37 17.33
C ARG A 231 13.60 33.11 17.87
N ALA A 232 14.44 32.44 18.66
CA ALA A 232 15.69 33.04 19.15
C ALA A 232 16.60 33.45 17.97
N MET A 233 16.73 32.60 16.96
CA MET A 233 17.46 32.92 15.73
C MET A 233 16.80 34.05 14.93
N ALA A 234 15.46 34.05 14.81
CA ALA A 234 14.75 35.10 14.11
C ALA A 234 15.00 36.49 14.72
N LYS A 235 15.01 36.57 16.07
CA LYS A 235 15.35 37.81 16.79
C LYS A 235 16.81 38.20 16.61
N GLY A 236 17.74 37.25 16.79
CA GLY A 236 19.18 37.51 16.66
C GLY A 236 19.63 37.93 15.25
N ARG A 237 18.89 37.53 14.21
CA ARG A 237 19.19 37.85 12.80
C ARG A 237 18.25 38.88 12.17
N GLY A 238 17.29 39.44 12.92
CA GLY A 238 16.33 40.42 12.40
C GLY A 238 15.46 39.89 11.25
N TRP A 239 15.06 38.61 11.29
CA TRP A 239 14.24 38.03 10.22
C TRP A 239 12.84 38.68 10.15
N SER A 240 12.41 39.00 8.94
CA SER A 240 11.03 39.39 8.67
C SER A 240 10.05 38.23 8.92
N ARG A 241 8.76 38.55 9.11
CA ARG A 241 7.71 37.55 9.35
C ARG A 241 7.62 36.52 8.22
N SER A 242 7.79 36.93 6.96
CA SER A 242 7.77 36.02 5.80
C SER A 242 8.96 35.05 5.81
N GLN A 243 10.14 35.55 6.15
CA GLN A 243 11.37 34.75 6.28
C GLN A 243 11.26 33.71 7.40
N TYR A 244 10.67 34.08 8.55
CA TYR A 244 10.42 33.14 9.65
C TYR A 244 9.45 32.03 9.23
N ILE A 245 8.31 32.39 8.61
CA ILE A 245 7.30 31.41 8.17
C ILE A 245 7.88 30.45 7.13
N GLY A 246 8.62 30.97 6.15
CA GLY A 246 9.27 30.15 5.12
C GLY A 246 10.26 29.15 5.71
N ARG A 247 11.15 29.60 6.60
CA ARG A 247 12.14 28.74 7.27
C ARG A 247 11.49 27.73 8.20
N LYS A 248 10.44 28.10 8.96
CA LYS A 248 9.68 27.16 9.77
C LYS A 248 9.03 26.06 8.92
N ARG A 249 8.45 26.43 7.77
CA ARG A 249 7.85 25.46 6.84
C ARG A 249 8.87 24.49 6.29
N VAL A 250 10.08 24.95 5.98
CA VAL A 250 11.15 24.09 5.50
C VAL A 250 11.59 23.08 6.57
N ALA A 251 11.85 23.55 7.80
CA ALA A 251 12.22 22.67 8.92
C ALA A 251 11.11 21.64 9.24
N ARG A 252 9.84 22.05 9.24
CA ARG A 252 8.70 21.13 9.39
C ARG A 252 8.66 20.04 8.32
N ARG A 253 8.85 20.42 7.05
CA ARG A 253 8.89 19.47 5.92
C ARG A 253 10.03 18.47 6.05
N PHE A 254 11.19 18.92 6.55
CA PHE A 254 12.31 18.01 6.83
C PHE A 254 11.94 16.98 7.90
N ILE A 255 11.41 17.43 9.05
CA ILE A 255 10.97 16.55 10.15
C ILE A 255 9.94 15.53 9.66
N GLU A 256 8.93 16.01 8.92
CA GLU A 256 7.88 15.16 8.34
C GLU A 256 8.46 14.11 7.38
N SER A 257 9.39 14.52 6.51
CA SER A 257 10.03 13.63 5.54
C SER A 257 10.90 12.58 6.23
N TYR A 258 11.72 12.98 7.20
CA TYR A 258 12.60 12.10 7.95
C TYR A 258 11.80 11.06 8.73
N LEU A 259 10.85 11.49 9.56
CA LEU A 259 9.98 10.59 10.33
C LEU A 259 9.20 9.65 9.40
N GLY A 260 8.69 10.17 8.29
CA GLY A 260 8.01 9.37 7.27
C GLY A 260 8.92 8.29 6.68
N SER A 261 10.17 8.61 6.35
CA SER A 261 11.14 7.64 5.81
C SER A 261 11.48 6.56 6.83
N VAL A 262 11.72 6.93 8.10
CA VAL A 262 11.94 5.95 9.18
C VAL A 262 10.75 5.00 9.31
N VAL A 263 9.52 5.53 9.34
CA VAL A 263 8.30 4.70 9.44
C VAL A 263 8.17 3.76 8.25
N ARG A 264 8.42 4.24 7.02
CA ARG A 264 8.34 3.39 5.82
C ARG A 264 9.37 2.26 5.84
N VAL A 265 10.61 2.54 6.27
CA VAL A 265 11.65 1.52 6.43
C VAL A 265 11.26 0.51 7.52
N ALA A 266 10.77 0.97 8.67
CA ALA A 266 10.37 0.11 9.79
C ALA A 266 9.17 -0.78 9.43
N GLN A 267 8.18 -0.22 8.72
CA GLN A 267 6.97 -0.94 8.28
C GLN A 267 7.23 -1.97 7.19
N PHE A 268 8.30 -1.81 6.40
CA PHE A 268 8.59 -2.71 5.28
C PHE A 268 8.61 -4.18 5.70
N SER A 269 9.33 -4.53 6.77
CA SER A 269 9.42 -5.93 7.22
C SER A 269 8.10 -6.47 7.74
N ALA A 270 7.23 -5.61 8.27
CA ALA A 270 5.87 -5.99 8.66
C ALA A 270 5.01 -6.31 7.44
N PHE A 271 5.04 -5.45 6.41
CA PHE A 271 4.30 -5.68 5.17
C PHE A 271 4.83 -6.89 4.38
N GLU A 272 6.14 -7.11 4.36
CA GLU A 272 6.77 -8.28 3.73
C GLU A 272 6.26 -9.58 4.38
N ARG A 273 6.26 -9.63 5.71
CA ARG A 273 5.78 -10.80 6.45
C ARG A 273 4.27 -11.03 6.26
N MET A 274 3.48 -9.96 6.28
CA MET A 274 2.05 -10.05 5.96
C MET A 274 1.81 -10.55 4.53
N PHE A 275 2.61 -10.10 3.57
CA PHE A 275 2.51 -10.54 2.19
C PHE A 275 2.85 -12.03 2.04
N ALA A 276 3.87 -12.52 2.75
CA ALA A 276 4.19 -13.94 2.81
C ALA A 276 3.03 -14.76 3.41
N LEU A 277 2.48 -14.34 4.55
CA LEU A 277 1.34 -15.00 5.19
C LEU A 277 0.08 -14.97 4.31
N TRP A 278 -0.18 -13.84 3.67
CA TRP A 278 -1.28 -13.70 2.72
C TRP A 278 -1.14 -14.72 1.59
N HIS A 279 0.06 -14.89 1.02
CA HIS A 279 0.27 -15.85 -0.05
C HIS A 279 -0.01 -17.29 0.41
N VAL A 280 0.46 -17.66 1.60
CA VAL A 280 0.20 -18.98 2.21
C VAL A 280 -1.29 -19.21 2.45
N ALA A 281 -2.03 -18.19 2.88
CA ALA A 281 -3.48 -18.31 3.10
C ALA A 281 -4.29 -18.29 1.80
N HIS A 282 -3.88 -17.51 0.80
CA HIS A 282 -4.62 -17.30 -0.45
C HIS A 282 -4.57 -18.54 -1.36
N VAL A 283 -3.40 -19.15 -1.52
CA VAL A 283 -3.16 -20.24 -2.48
C VAL A 283 -4.04 -21.49 -2.25
N PRO A 284 -4.26 -21.98 -1.00
CA PRO A 284 -5.17 -23.10 -0.76
C PRO A 284 -6.59 -22.86 -1.26
N PHE A 285 -7.16 -21.66 -1.05
CA PHE A 285 -8.49 -21.33 -1.55
C PHE A 285 -8.56 -21.25 -3.07
N VAL A 286 -7.46 -20.88 -3.73
CA VAL A 286 -7.38 -20.91 -5.21
C VAL A 286 -7.51 -22.35 -5.72
N TYR A 287 -6.81 -23.31 -5.10
CA TYR A 287 -6.95 -24.72 -5.49
C TYR A 287 -8.34 -25.27 -5.20
N LEU A 288 -8.90 -24.93 -4.05
CA LEU A 288 -10.23 -25.38 -3.66
C LEU A 288 -11.32 -24.79 -4.57
N LEU A 289 -11.19 -23.52 -4.95
CA LEU A 289 -12.01 -22.89 -5.98
C LEU A 289 -11.89 -23.62 -7.33
N LEU A 290 -10.66 -23.92 -7.77
CA LEU A 290 -10.44 -24.60 -9.05
C LEU A 290 -11.11 -25.98 -9.09
N ILE A 291 -10.89 -26.80 -8.06
CA ILE A 291 -11.44 -28.15 -7.97
C ILE A 291 -12.97 -28.09 -7.91
N SER A 292 -13.53 -27.28 -7.02
CA SER A 292 -15.00 -27.15 -6.87
C SER A 292 -15.67 -26.58 -8.11
N ALA A 293 -15.03 -25.64 -8.83
CA ALA A 293 -15.52 -25.12 -10.10
C ALA A 293 -15.55 -26.20 -11.20
N ILE A 294 -14.49 -27.01 -11.33
CA ILE A 294 -14.46 -28.14 -12.28
C ILE A 294 -15.57 -29.13 -11.96
N VAL A 295 -15.70 -29.54 -10.69
CA VAL A 295 -16.76 -30.44 -10.24
C VAL A 295 -18.15 -29.84 -10.49
N HIS A 296 -18.31 -28.53 -10.31
CA HIS A 296 -19.58 -27.84 -10.57
C HIS A 296 -19.97 -27.91 -12.04
N VAL A 297 -19.04 -27.60 -12.94
CA VAL A 297 -19.28 -27.66 -14.39
C VAL A 297 -19.61 -29.09 -14.83
N ILE A 298 -18.85 -30.09 -14.36
CA ILE A 298 -19.11 -31.50 -14.69
C ILE A 298 -20.48 -31.93 -14.17
N ALA A 299 -20.82 -31.62 -12.91
CA ALA A 299 -22.09 -32.02 -12.31
C ALA A 299 -23.30 -31.43 -13.03
N VAL A 300 -23.20 -30.21 -13.57
CA VAL A 300 -24.28 -29.55 -14.32
C VAL A 300 -24.43 -30.10 -15.74
N HIS A 301 -23.38 -30.67 -16.35
CA HIS A 301 -23.43 -31.21 -17.72
C HIS A 301 -23.56 -32.75 -17.78
N ALA A 302 -23.33 -33.44 -16.66
CA ALA A 302 -23.44 -34.90 -16.57
C ALA A 302 -24.86 -35.38 -16.20
N TYR A 303 -25.74 -34.46 -15.80
CA TYR A 303 -27.16 -34.68 -15.50
C TYR A 303 -28.01 -33.85 -16.46
#